data_AF-A0A259NL44-F1
#
_entry.id   AF-A0A259NL44-F1
#
_cell.length_a   1.000
_cell.length_b   1.000
_cell.length_c   1.000
_cell.angle_alpha   90.00
_cell.angle_beta   90.00
_cell.angle_gamma   90.00
#
_symmetry.space_group_name_H-M   'P 1'
#
loop_
_entity.id
_entity.type
_entity.pdbx_description
1 polymer ?
#
loop_
_entity_poly.entity_id
_entity_poly.type
_entity_poly.pdbx_seq_one_letter_code
_entity_poly.pdbx_strand_id
1 'polypeptide(L)' 'MNESSAAISELIEMAWQDRITFDDIRRLTGYSESEVIRLMRAQLKPSSYRLWRKRVTGRMTKHKKKCGMAHE' A
#
# COMPACT_ATOMS: atom_id res chain seq x y z
N MET A 1 -0.95 16.47 22.11
CA MET A 1 -1.75 15.35 21.57
C MET A 1 -2.29 15.81 20.23
N ASN A 2 -1.59 15.47 19.15
CA ASN A 2 -1.87 15.97 17.81
C ASN A 2 -2.21 14.76 16.91
N GLU A 3 -3.29 14.09 17.29
CA GLU A 3 -3.54 12.69 16.95
C GLU A 3 -4.59 12.54 15.84
N SER A 4 -4.38 13.10 14.64
CA SER A 4 -5.40 12.87 13.59
C SER A 4 -4.93 12.89 12.14
N SER A 5 -3.88 13.65 11.77
CA SER A 5 -3.48 13.78 10.36
C SER A 5 -2.03 13.36 10.13
N ALA A 6 -1.11 13.72 11.04
CA ALA A 6 0.31 13.37 10.94
C ALA A 6 0.52 11.86 10.89
N ALA A 7 -0.11 11.10 11.80
CA ALA A 7 -0.01 9.64 11.83
C ALA A 7 -0.51 8.97 10.53
N ILE A 8 -1.55 9.53 9.90
CA ILE A 8 -2.06 9.02 8.61
C ILE A 8 -1.08 9.35 7.48
N SER A 9 -0.48 10.56 7.48
CA SER A 9 0.57 10.93 6.53
C SER A 9 1.78 10.01 6.67
N GLU A 10 2.28 9.83 7.90
CA GLU A 10 3.40 8.94 8.20
C GLU A 10 3.12 7.49 7.78
N LEU A 11 1.90 7.00 8.02
CA LEU A 11 1.48 5.67 7.56
C LEU A 11 1.47 5.57 6.03
N ILE A 12 0.98 6.60 5.32
CA ILE A 12 1.01 6.64 3.85
C ILE A 12 2.47 6.67 3.36
N GLU A 13 3.33 7.49 3.97
CA GLU A 13 4.74 7.59 3.63
C GLU A 13 5.47 6.25 3.84
N MET A 14 5.23 5.58 4.97
CA MET A 14 5.72 4.23 5.23
C MET A 14 5.19 3.22 4.20
N ALA A 15 3.91 3.27 3.84
CA ALA A 15 3.32 2.38 2.84
C ALA A 15 3.81 2.65 1.41
N TRP A 16 4.37 3.85 1.14
CA TRP A 16 5.03 4.18 -0.12
C TRP A 16 6.51 3.79 -0.16
N GLN A 17 7.16 3.64 1.01
CA GLN A 17 8.51 3.10 1.08
C GLN A 17 8.48 1.61 0.71
N ASP A 18 8.99 1.29 -0.48
CA ASP A 18 9.11 -0.09 -0.98
C ASP A 18 9.87 -1.02 0.01
N ARG A 19 10.64 -0.45 0.93
CA ARG A 19 11.40 -1.17 1.96
C ARG A 19 10.54 -1.69 3.13
N ILE A 20 9.35 -1.15 3.35
CA ILE A 20 8.54 -1.48 4.53
C ILE A 20 7.47 -2.51 4.15
N THR A 21 7.41 -3.60 4.90
CA THR A 21 6.38 -4.62 4.71
C THR A 21 5.10 -4.25 5.46
N PHE A 22 3.96 -4.82 5.07
CA PHE A 22 2.73 -4.65 5.83
C PHE A 22 2.83 -5.22 7.25
N ASP A 23 3.72 -6.18 7.48
CA ASP A 23 3.99 -6.73 8.82
C ASP A 23 4.69 -5.70 9.71
N ASP A 24 5.70 -4.99 9.19
CA ASP A 24 6.36 -3.88 9.90
C ASP A 24 5.37 -2.75 10.21
N ILE A 25 4.55 -2.35 9.23
CA ILE A 25 3.52 -1.31 9.43
C ILE A 25 2.57 -1.75 10.55
N ARG A 26 2.10 -3.00 10.52
CA ARG A 26 1.24 -3.56 11.57
C ARG A 26 1.92 -3.58 12.92
N ARG A 27 3.23 -3.83 12.98
CA ARG A 27 3.99 -3.87 14.24
C ARG A 27 4.23 -2.48 14.84
N LEU A 28 4.45 -1.47 14.00
CA LEU A 28 4.69 -0.08 14.41
C LEU A 28 3.39 0.66 14.74
N THR A 29 2.37 0.45 13.92
CA THR A 29 1.13 1.24 13.94
C THR A 29 -0.08 0.47 14.46
N GLY A 30 -0.01 -0.87 14.51
CA GLY A 30 -1.14 -1.74 14.85
C GLY A 30 -2.10 -2.02 13.68
N TYR A 31 -2.00 -1.29 12.56
CA TYR A 31 -2.95 -1.42 11.45
C TYR A 31 -2.68 -2.66 10.61
N SER A 32 -3.72 -3.42 10.30
CA SER A 32 -3.61 -4.56 9.38
C SER A 32 -3.54 -4.10 7.92
N GLU A 33 -3.01 -4.95 7.03
CA GLU A 33 -2.92 -4.65 5.58
C GLU A 33 -4.24 -4.13 5.00
N SER A 34 -5.36 -4.73 5.38
CA SER A 34 -6.70 -4.31 4.96
C SER A 34 -7.06 -2.90 5.40
N GLU A 35 -6.65 -2.48 6.60
CA GLU A 35 -6.89 -1.11 7.08
C GLU A 35 -6.00 -0.11 6.36
N VAL A 36 -4.73 -0.44 6.15
CA VAL A 36 -3.79 0.39 5.35
C VAL A 36 -4.33 0.59 3.94
N ILE A 37 -4.86 -0.46 3.30
CA ILE A 37 -5.48 -0.38 1.98
C ILE A 37 -6.72 0.53 2.01
N ARG A 38 -7.58 0.42 3.03
CA ARG A 38 -8.76 1.29 3.18
C ARG A 38 -8.38 2.74 3.38
N LEU A 39 -7.39 3.01 4.23
CA LEU A 39 -6.84 4.35 4.48
C LEU A 39 -6.24 4.94 3.21
N MET A 40 -5.39 4.20 2.50
CA MET A 40 -4.82 4.68 1.24
C MET A 40 -5.89 4.94 0.18
N ARG A 41 -6.96 4.14 0.13
CA ARG A 41 -8.07 4.36 -0.80
C ARG A 41 -8.88 5.62 -0.45
N ALA A 42 -9.03 5.94 0.83
CA ALA A 42 -9.72 7.15 1.30
C ALA A 42 -8.87 8.42 1.11
N GLN A 43 -7.55 8.31 1.27
CA GLN A 43 -6.63 9.46 1.27
C GLN A 43 -6.05 9.77 -0.12
N LEU A 44 -5.84 8.76 -0.98
CA LEU A 44 -5.24 8.95 -2.30
C LEU A 44 -6.30 9.06 -3.40
N LYS A 45 -5.97 9.86 -4.42
CA LYS A 45 -6.70 9.86 -5.68
C LYS A 45 -6.63 8.47 -6.35
N PRO A 46 -7.69 8.07 -7.08
CA PRO A 46 -7.76 6.75 -7.72
C PRO A 46 -6.57 6.46 -8.65
N SER A 47 -6.02 7.48 -9.32
CA SER A 47 -4.81 7.34 -10.16
C SER A 47 -3.56 6.97 -9.36
N SER A 48 -3.31 7.62 -8.22
CA SER A 48 -2.17 7.34 -7.35
C SER A 48 -2.31 5.98 -6.66
N TYR A 49 -3.53 5.62 -6.22
CA TYR A 49 -3.83 4.32 -5.64
C TYR A 49 -3.54 3.17 -6.62
N ARG A 50 -3.92 3.31 -7.89
CA ARG A 50 -3.61 2.30 -8.94
C ARG A 50 -2.09 2.12 -9.12
N LEU A 51 -1.31 3.21 -9.05
CA LEU A 51 0.15 3.15 -9.18
C LEU A 51 0.78 2.43 -7.98
N TRP A 52 0.34 2.76 -6.76
CA TRP A 52 0.77 2.09 -5.54
C TRP A 52 0.42 0.59 -5.56
N ARG A 53 -0.81 0.23 -5.97
CA ARG A 53 -1.22 -1.17 -6.11
C ARG A 53 -0.35 -1.94 -7.10
N LYS A 54 0.02 -1.34 -8.25
CA LYS A 54 0.95 -1.97 -9.19
C LYS A 54 2.32 -2.27 -8.55
N ARG A 55 2.82 -1.40 -7.67
CA ARG A 55 4.10 -1.60 -6.96
C ARG A 55 3.99 -2.70 -5.89
N VAL A 56 2.99 -2.61 -5.02
CA VAL A 56 2.76 -3.56 -3.93
C VAL A 56 2.43 -4.96 -4.43
N THR A 57 1.51 -5.07 -5.40
CA THR A 57 1.14 -6.37 -5.99
C THR A 57 2.25 -6.93 -6.87
N GLY A 58 3.16 -6.10 -7.40
CA GLY A 58 4.32 -6.54 -8.18
C GLY A 58 5.28 -7.47 -7.42
N ARG A 59 5.24 -7.50 -6.09
CA ARG A 59 6.01 -8.47 -5.26
C ARG A 59 5.37 -9.85 -5.16
N MET A 60 4.09 -10.00 -5.48
CA MET A 60 3.43 -11.29 -5.54
C MET A 60 3.50 -11.84 -6.96
N THR A 61 4.58 -12.53 -7.31
CA THR A 61 4.53 -13.74 -8.17
C THR A 61 5.95 -14.22 -8.49
N LYS A 62 6.61 -14.86 -7.51
CA LYS A 62 7.75 -15.71 -7.85
C LYS A 62 7.32 -17.06 -8.46
N HIS A 63 6.07 -17.51 -8.31
CA HIS A 63 5.59 -18.72 -9.01
C HIS A 63 4.09 -18.71 -9.32
N LYS A 64 3.71 -18.33 -10.55
CA LYS A 64 2.75 -19.08 -11.41
C LYS A 64 2.57 -18.39 -12.77
N LYS A 65 3.27 -18.94 -13.78
CA LYS A 65 2.81 -19.26 -15.14
C LYS A 65 1.58 -18.47 -15.69
N LYS A 66 1.81 -17.71 -16.76
CA LYS A 66 0.88 -17.25 -17.84
C LYS A 66 -0.43 -16.55 -17.41
N CYS A 67 -0.62 -15.29 -17.83
CA CYS A 67 -1.65 -14.91 -18.82
C CYS A 67 -1.60 -13.40 -19.15
N GLY A 68 -1.47 -13.09 -20.45
CA GLY A 68 -2.11 -11.94 -21.11
C GLY A 68 -1.64 -10.53 -20.78
N MET A 69 -0.56 -10.07 -21.44
CA MET A 69 -0.46 -8.66 -21.80
C MET A 69 -1.48 -8.38 -22.90
N ALA A 70 -2.46 -7.51 -22.63
CA ALA A 70 -3.20 -6.79 -23.67
C ALA A 70 -2.82 -5.31 -23.51
N HIS A 71 -2.01 -4.83 -24.45
CA HIS A 71 -1.78 -3.42 -24.74
C HIS A 71 -2.75 -3.10 -25.88
N GLU A 72 -3.55 -2.04 -25.73
CA GLU A 72 -4.14 -1.31 -26.86
C GLU A 72 -3.40 0.01 -26.99
#